data_AF-A0A317I8X9-F1
#
_entry.id   AF-A0A317I8X9-F1
#
_cell.length_a   1.000
_cell.length_b   1.000
_cell.length_c   1.000
_cell.angle_alpha   90.00
_cell.angle_beta   90.00
_cell.angle_gamma   90.00
#
_symmetry.space_group_name_H-M   'P 1'
#
loop_
_entity.id
_entity.type
_entity.pdbx_description
1 polymer ?
#
loop_
_entity_poly.entity_id
_entity_poly.type
_entity_poly.pdbx_seq_one_letter_code
_entity_poly.pdbx_strand_id
1 'polypeptide(L)'
;MSLPLTILITNNTLGAPAGTETYVRDLAVGLLKRGHKPIVYSTNLGTIADQLRLATVPVVDDLKKIACAPDLIHGHHHLDTMAALLRFPNVPAIYYCHGWLPFEEMPFQFPRVLHYIAVDHTCFDRLVFEHGVPKERITILLNFIDLQRFPKKQTPLPEQPRKGLIFSNYASESTHVPMVRRACEKAGIELDIVGQASFTHSNHPESLLHQYDIIFAKAKSALEAMSVGSAVVLCDSMGLGPLVTSENFQDLRQLNFGIRSLNQPLEAELIYQEISRYDAIDAERVSKLVRASASHELVIEKLITIYQSVIDQYAKAGPATAGDEYQAMIEYLLSMKSRLSELDTYRSQCEIHKRHLDAVLASAKVQIEQLNFQLQNSEQQLETVHSELGKMRAKRDELQAQDNRLSLELERVHKANKTLMSEVREARVQTAELLKQQEKSRQQLAEALNKTSALENSITMRLKDRINRIPLVRKVSLAIIKSFSR
;
A
#
# COMPACT_ATOMS: atom_id res chain seq x y z
N MET A 1 9.24 -32.97 -48.61
CA MET A 1 8.58 -31.86 -47.90
C MET A 1 7.11 -31.88 -48.26
N SER A 2 6.21 -31.79 -47.28
CA SER A 2 4.78 -31.66 -47.52
C SER A 2 4.47 -30.39 -48.33
N LEU A 3 3.40 -30.40 -49.12
CA LEU A 3 2.98 -29.21 -49.88
C LEU A 3 2.71 -28.02 -48.92
N PRO A 4 3.05 -26.79 -49.33
CA PRO A 4 2.73 -25.59 -48.56
C PRO A 4 1.23 -25.43 -48.31
N LEU A 5 0.80 -25.63 -47.06
CA LEU A 5 -0.56 -25.37 -46.61
C LEU A 5 -0.82 -23.88 -46.38
N THR A 6 -2.02 -23.43 -46.70
CA THR A 6 -2.61 -22.14 -46.34
C THR A 6 -3.51 -22.33 -45.13
N ILE A 7 -3.16 -21.71 -44.00
CA ILE A 7 -3.85 -21.93 -42.72
C ILE A 7 -4.45 -20.62 -42.25
N LEU A 8 -5.77 -20.60 -42.02
CA LEU A 8 -6.45 -19.49 -41.36
C LEU A 8 -6.47 -19.72 -39.85
N ILE A 9 -5.79 -18.87 -39.09
CA ILE A 9 -5.74 -18.92 -37.63
C ILE A 9 -6.69 -17.86 -37.09
N THR A 10 -7.63 -18.23 -36.22
CA THR A 10 -8.58 -17.29 -35.62
C THR A 10 -8.17 -16.91 -34.20
N ASN A 11 -8.50 -15.69 -33.78
CA ASN A 11 -8.36 -15.25 -32.39
C ASN A 11 -9.41 -14.14 -32.11
N ASN A 12 -9.83 -13.97 -30.86
CA ASN A 12 -10.84 -12.99 -30.46
C ASN A 12 -10.26 -11.58 -30.45
N THR A 13 -8.96 -11.46 -30.18
CA THR A 13 -8.21 -10.22 -30.23
C THR A 13 -6.77 -10.47 -30.64
N LEU A 14 -6.17 -9.50 -31.31
CA LEU A 14 -4.73 -9.39 -31.55
C LEU A 14 -4.25 -8.02 -31.03
N GLY A 15 -4.90 -7.55 -29.96
CA GLY A 15 -4.61 -6.31 -29.25
C GLY A 15 -3.31 -6.42 -28.44
N ALA A 16 -3.45 -6.37 -27.11
CA ALA A 16 -2.32 -6.43 -26.19
C ALA A 16 -1.77 -7.87 -26.04
N PRO A 17 -0.49 -8.03 -25.66
CA PRO A 17 0.07 -9.35 -25.36
C PRO A 17 -0.68 -10.08 -24.22
N ALA A 18 -1.23 -11.24 -24.54
CA ALA A 18 -1.76 -12.21 -23.58
C ALA A 18 -1.49 -13.65 -24.06
N GLY A 19 -2.01 -14.65 -23.33
CA GLY A 19 -1.62 -16.05 -23.49
C GLY A 19 -1.86 -16.58 -24.91
N THR A 20 -3.09 -16.45 -25.41
CA THR A 20 -3.50 -17.01 -26.71
C THR A 20 -2.98 -16.16 -27.87
N GLU A 21 -2.90 -14.85 -27.71
CA GLU A 21 -2.44 -13.90 -28.72
C GLU A 21 -0.94 -14.08 -28.98
N THR A 22 -0.14 -14.23 -27.92
CA THR A 22 1.28 -14.56 -28.05
C THR A 22 1.47 -15.95 -28.65
N TYR A 23 0.62 -16.92 -28.29
CA TYR A 23 0.63 -18.26 -28.89
C TYR A 23 0.38 -18.20 -30.40
N VAL A 24 -0.66 -17.48 -30.83
CA VAL A 24 -1.01 -17.31 -32.25
C VAL A 24 0.14 -16.66 -33.02
N ARG A 25 0.78 -15.63 -32.44
CA ARG A 25 1.96 -15.03 -33.05
C ARG A 25 3.08 -16.05 -33.24
N ASP A 26 3.47 -16.76 -32.18
CA ASP A 26 4.58 -17.71 -32.24
C ASP A 26 4.28 -18.87 -33.23
N LEU A 27 3.03 -19.35 -33.24
CA LEU A 27 2.55 -20.36 -34.19
C LEU A 27 2.65 -19.86 -35.64
N ALA A 28 2.09 -18.69 -35.94
CA ALA A 28 2.06 -18.16 -37.30
C ALA A 28 3.49 -17.93 -37.83
N VAL A 29 4.36 -17.31 -37.03
CA VAL A 29 5.76 -17.11 -37.40
C VAL A 29 6.47 -18.44 -37.64
N GLY A 30 6.24 -19.43 -36.77
CA GLY A 30 6.88 -20.74 -36.91
C GLY A 30 6.35 -21.58 -38.08
N LEU A 31 5.10 -21.40 -38.49
CA LEU A 31 4.53 -21.97 -39.73
C LEU A 31 5.13 -21.31 -40.97
N LEU A 32 5.23 -19.97 -40.96
CA LEU A 32 5.84 -19.21 -42.06
C LEU A 32 7.30 -19.63 -42.30
N LYS A 33 8.09 -19.77 -41.23
CA LYS A 33 9.49 -20.27 -41.29
C LYS A 33 9.61 -21.67 -41.91
N ARG A 34 8.55 -22.48 -41.84
CA ARG A 34 8.49 -23.84 -42.43
C ARG A 34 7.91 -23.86 -43.86
N GLY A 35 7.68 -22.69 -44.46
CA GLY A 35 7.19 -22.56 -45.83
C GLY A 35 5.67 -22.65 -45.99
N HIS A 36 4.91 -22.66 -44.89
CA HIS A 36 3.46 -22.58 -44.92
C HIS A 36 2.98 -21.12 -45.05
N LYS A 37 1.70 -20.93 -45.36
CA LYS A 37 1.06 -19.64 -45.59
C LYS A 37 0.00 -19.36 -44.50
N PRO A 38 0.42 -18.93 -43.30
CA PRO A 38 -0.52 -18.55 -42.26
C PRO A 38 -1.22 -17.23 -42.61
N ILE A 39 -2.50 -17.13 -42.29
CA ILE A 39 -3.31 -15.90 -42.29
C ILE A 39 -3.93 -15.82 -40.90
N VAL A 40 -3.83 -14.68 -40.23
CA VAL A 40 -4.43 -14.50 -38.90
C VAL A 40 -5.64 -13.59 -38.99
N TYR A 41 -6.75 -14.02 -38.41
CA TYR A 41 -8.01 -13.28 -38.36
C TYR A 41 -8.40 -12.95 -36.93
N SER A 42 -8.76 -11.69 -36.70
CA SER A 42 -9.40 -11.23 -35.47
C SER A 42 -10.14 -9.92 -35.69
N THR A 43 -11.28 -9.74 -35.02
CA THR A 43 -12.07 -8.50 -35.12
C THR A 43 -11.46 -7.31 -34.37
N ASN A 44 -10.55 -7.56 -33.42
CA ASN A 44 -9.89 -6.53 -32.64
C ASN A 44 -8.37 -6.60 -32.87
N LEU A 45 -7.77 -5.56 -33.45
CA LEU A 45 -6.35 -5.53 -33.81
C LEU A 45 -5.58 -4.51 -32.96
N GLY A 46 -4.33 -4.83 -32.63
CA GLY A 46 -3.40 -3.92 -31.99
C GLY A 46 -1.97 -4.46 -32.04
N THR A 47 -1.25 -4.37 -30.92
CA THR A 47 0.18 -4.67 -30.84
C THR A 47 0.56 -6.05 -31.42
N ILE A 48 -0.21 -7.10 -31.14
CA ILE A 48 0.10 -8.44 -31.66
C ILE A 48 -0.14 -8.52 -33.18
N ALA A 49 -1.18 -7.86 -33.69
CA ALA A 49 -1.41 -7.75 -35.13
C ALA A 49 -0.24 -7.04 -35.85
N ASP A 50 0.30 -5.99 -35.25
CA ASP A 50 1.44 -5.26 -35.80
C ASP A 50 2.71 -6.12 -35.81
N GLN A 51 2.97 -6.88 -34.73
CA GLN A 51 4.08 -7.84 -34.69
C GLN A 51 3.98 -8.91 -35.79
N LEU A 52 2.78 -9.46 -36.02
CA LEU A 52 2.51 -10.43 -37.08
C LEU A 52 2.78 -9.85 -38.47
N ARG A 53 2.32 -8.62 -38.73
CA ARG A 53 2.55 -7.92 -40.01
C ARG A 53 4.03 -7.63 -40.23
N LEU A 54 4.76 -7.21 -39.20
CA LEU A 54 6.21 -7.03 -39.26
C LEU A 54 6.94 -8.32 -39.59
N ALA A 55 6.42 -9.46 -39.12
CA ALA A 55 6.90 -10.79 -39.50
C ALA A 55 6.39 -11.26 -40.88
N THR A 56 5.76 -10.38 -41.66
CA THR A 56 5.18 -10.64 -43.00
C THR A 56 4.01 -11.64 -43.03
N VAL A 57 3.38 -11.89 -41.87
CA VAL A 57 2.15 -12.68 -41.80
C VAL A 57 0.94 -11.78 -42.09
N PRO A 58 0.09 -12.11 -43.08
CA PRO A 58 -1.15 -11.39 -43.32
C PRO A 58 -2.09 -11.41 -42.10
N VAL A 59 -2.58 -10.24 -41.69
CA VAL A 59 -3.56 -10.08 -40.61
C VAL A 59 -4.79 -9.35 -41.13
N VAL A 60 -5.96 -9.96 -40.97
CA VAL A 60 -7.26 -9.42 -41.41
C VAL A 60 -8.25 -9.29 -40.26
N ASP A 61 -9.07 -8.26 -40.32
CA ASP A 61 -10.21 -7.95 -39.44
C ASP A 61 -11.57 -8.25 -40.08
N ASP A 62 -11.58 -8.53 -41.38
CA ASP A 62 -12.75 -8.93 -42.14
C ASP A 62 -12.38 -10.13 -43.03
N LEU A 63 -13.07 -11.26 -42.81
CA LEU A 63 -12.91 -12.49 -43.57
C LEU A 63 -13.23 -12.33 -45.07
N LYS A 64 -13.92 -11.26 -45.49
CA LYS A 64 -14.13 -10.94 -46.92
C LYS A 64 -12.85 -10.53 -47.63
N LYS A 65 -11.83 -10.06 -46.91
CA LYS A 65 -10.53 -9.66 -47.47
C LYS A 65 -9.69 -10.84 -47.95
N ILE A 66 -10.04 -12.06 -47.54
CA ILE A 66 -9.37 -13.29 -47.97
C ILE A 66 -10.02 -13.77 -49.28
N ALA A 67 -9.27 -13.70 -50.38
CA ALA A 67 -9.77 -13.97 -51.72
C ALA A 67 -9.91 -15.48 -52.04
N CYS A 68 -9.04 -16.31 -51.48
CA CYS A 68 -9.01 -17.76 -51.72
C CYS A 68 -9.30 -18.51 -50.43
N ALA A 69 -10.04 -19.61 -50.51
CA ALA A 69 -10.27 -20.46 -49.35
C ALA A 69 -8.93 -21.01 -48.82
N PRO A 70 -8.70 -20.98 -47.49
CA PRO A 70 -7.56 -21.67 -46.88
C PRO A 70 -7.74 -23.19 -46.99
N ASP A 71 -6.65 -23.94 -46.83
CA ASP A 71 -6.68 -25.40 -46.79
C ASP A 71 -7.21 -25.93 -45.45
N LEU A 72 -7.02 -25.16 -44.37
CA LEU A 72 -7.45 -25.49 -43.02
C LEU A 72 -7.78 -24.22 -42.20
N ILE A 73 -8.76 -24.32 -41.30
CA ILE A 73 -8.98 -23.36 -40.21
C ILE A 73 -8.38 -23.92 -38.90
N HIS A 74 -7.50 -23.15 -38.26
CA HIS A 74 -7.03 -23.36 -36.89
C HIS A 74 -7.79 -22.44 -35.94
N GLY A 75 -8.81 -22.97 -35.27
CA GLY A 75 -9.66 -22.20 -34.37
C GLY A 75 -9.08 -22.06 -32.96
N HIS A 76 -9.10 -20.86 -32.37
CA HIS A 76 -8.77 -20.65 -30.94
C HIS A 76 -9.99 -20.23 -30.12
N HIS A 77 -10.75 -19.24 -30.59
CA HIS A 77 -11.92 -18.72 -29.88
C HIS A 77 -13.18 -18.93 -30.72
N HIS A 78 -14.30 -19.26 -30.05
CA HIS A 78 -15.44 -19.87 -30.71
C HIS A 78 -16.16 -18.94 -31.70
N LEU A 79 -16.32 -17.65 -31.38
CA LEU A 79 -17.01 -16.69 -32.26
C LEU A 79 -16.26 -16.50 -33.59
N ASP A 80 -14.96 -16.25 -33.52
CA ASP A 80 -14.12 -16.03 -34.70
C ASP A 80 -13.96 -17.32 -35.51
N THR A 81 -13.89 -18.47 -34.84
CA THR A 81 -13.85 -19.78 -35.51
C THR A 81 -15.17 -20.08 -36.22
N MET A 82 -16.31 -19.85 -35.58
CA MET A 82 -17.63 -20.02 -36.20
C MET A 82 -17.77 -19.09 -37.41
N ALA A 83 -17.38 -17.82 -37.30
CA ALA A 83 -17.40 -16.88 -38.43
C ALA A 83 -16.51 -17.38 -39.60
N ALA A 84 -15.32 -17.90 -39.31
CA ALA A 84 -14.43 -18.48 -40.32
C ALA A 84 -15.04 -19.71 -41.00
N LEU A 85 -15.63 -20.62 -40.23
CA LEU A 85 -16.34 -21.79 -40.76
C LEU A 85 -17.47 -21.35 -41.69
N LEU A 86 -18.30 -20.40 -41.30
CA LEU A 86 -19.41 -19.93 -42.13
C LEU A 86 -18.96 -19.19 -43.39
N ARG A 87 -17.82 -18.48 -43.34
CA ARG A 87 -17.23 -17.83 -44.52
C ARG A 87 -16.73 -18.87 -45.54
N PHE A 88 -16.14 -19.97 -45.06
CA PHE A 88 -15.47 -20.98 -45.85
C PHE A 88 -16.13 -22.36 -45.67
N PRO A 89 -17.26 -22.63 -46.36
CA PRO A 89 -18.11 -23.80 -46.12
C PRO A 89 -17.46 -25.16 -46.48
N ASN A 90 -16.39 -25.15 -47.28
CA ASN A 90 -15.72 -26.38 -47.74
C ASN A 90 -14.33 -26.57 -47.11
N VAL A 91 -14.06 -25.91 -45.99
CA VAL A 91 -12.75 -25.96 -45.34
C VAL A 91 -12.86 -26.72 -44.01
N PRO A 92 -12.04 -27.76 -43.80
CA PRO A 92 -11.96 -28.45 -42.52
C PRO A 92 -11.26 -27.61 -41.47
N ALA A 93 -11.54 -27.91 -40.21
CA ALA A 93 -11.01 -27.17 -39.09
C ALA A 93 -10.47 -28.08 -37.99
N ILE A 94 -9.54 -27.51 -37.23
CA ILE A 94 -9.27 -27.95 -35.87
C ILE A 94 -9.72 -26.86 -34.88
N TYR A 95 -9.93 -27.24 -33.63
CA TYR A 95 -10.23 -26.29 -32.56
C TYR A 95 -9.30 -26.47 -31.37
N TYR A 96 -8.71 -25.38 -30.91
CA TYR A 96 -7.76 -25.34 -29.81
C TYR A 96 -8.41 -24.72 -28.58
N CYS A 97 -8.57 -25.52 -27.52
CA CYS A 97 -9.10 -25.09 -26.23
C CYS A 97 -7.94 -24.64 -25.32
N HIS A 98 -7.82 -23.33 -25.05
CA HIS A 98 -6.74 -22.76 -24.23
C HIS A 98 -7.15 -22.50 -22.78
N GLY A 99 -8.45 -22.42 -22.50
CA GLY A 99 -8.95 -22.04 -21.18
C GLY A 99 -10.04 -22.92 -20.60
N TRP A 100 -10.10 -22.94 -19.28
CA TRP A 100 -11.10 -23.65 -18.49
C TRP A 100 -12.39 -22.84 -18.26
N LEU A 101 -12.28 -21.54 -18.00
CA LEU A 101 -13.40 -20.69 -17.56
C LEU A 101 -13.85 -19.59 -18.52
N PRO A 102 -12.94 -18.85 -19.20
CA PRO A 102 -13.35 -17.69 -19.98
C PRO A 102 -14.40 -18.04 -21.04
N PHE A 103 -15.31 -17.10 -21.29
CA PHE A 103 -16.38 -17.25 -22.26
C PHE A 103 -15.81 -17.49 -23.67
N GLU A 104 -14.77 -16.75 -24.02
CA GLU A 104 -14.10 -16.79 -25.33
C GLU A 104 -13.45 -18.15 -25.60
N GLU A 105 -13.15 -18.90 -24.55
CA GLU A 105 -12.54 -20.23 -24.56
C GLU A 105 -13.58 -21.36 -24.63
N MET A 106 -14.87 -21.04 -24.63
CA MET A 106 -15.94 -22.04 -24.62
C MET A 106 -15.89 -22.92 -25.88
N PRO A 107 -15.70 -24.25 -25.74
CA PRO A 107 -15.75 -25.15 -26.88
C PRO A 107 -17.13 -25.23 -27.53
N PHE A 108 -17.15 -25.63 -28.79
CA PHE A 108 -18.37 -25.97 -29.52
C PHE A 108 -18.10 -27.17 -30.42
N GLN A 109 -19.15 -27.91 -30.77
CA GLN A 109 -19.07 -28.97 -31.77
C GLN A 109 -19.60 -28.46 -33.11
N PHE A 110 -18.90 -28.79 -34.19
CA PHE A 110 -19.32 -28.47 -35.55
C PHE A 110 -18.83 -29.55 -36.51
N PRO A 111 -19.60 -29.94 -37.55
CA PRO A 111 -19.28 -31.09 -38.40
C PRO A 111 -17.88 -31.05 -39.02
N ARG A 112 -17.41 -29.85 -39.42
CA ARG A 112 -16.08 -29.66 -40.02
C ARG A 112 -14.94 -29.46 -39.03
N VAL A 113 -15.21 -29.34 -37.72
CA VAL A 113 -14.16 -29.33 -36.70
C VAL A 113 -13.79 -30.78 -36.41
N LEU A 114 -12.83 -31.31 -37.16
CA LEU A 114 -12.52 -32.74 -37.16
C LEU A 114 -11.67 -33.17 -35.97
N HIS A 115 -10.81 -32.28 -35.47
CA HIS A 115 -9.89 -32.56 -34.38
C HIS A 115 -9.84 -31.42 -33.38
N TYR A 116 -9.70 -31.75 -32.11
CA TYR A 116 -9.63 -30.82 -31.00
C TYR A 116 -8.27 -30.93 -30.32
N ILE A 117 -7.77 -29.79 -29.86
CA ILE A 117 -6.52 -29.71 -29.13
C ILE A 117 -6.79 -29.12 -27.77
N ALA A 118 -6.36 -29.82 -26.73
CA ALA A 118 -6.42 -29.34 -25.35
C ALA A 118 -5.04 -28.84 -24.92
N VAL A 119 -4.96 -27.63 -24.36
CA VAL A 119 -3.69 -27.08 -23.87
C VAL A 119 -3.17 -27.76 -22.60
N ASP A 120 -4.02 -28.52 -21.90
CA ASP A 120 -3.71 -29.28 -20.70
C ASP A 120 -4.78 -30.35 -20.43
N HIS A 121 -4.61 -31.13 -19.36
CA HIS A 121 -5.62 -32.09 -18.92
C HIS A 121 -6.94 -31.45 -18.45
N THR A 122 -6.91 -30.20 -17.99
CA THR A 122 -8.11 -29.45 -17.60
C THR A 122 -9.02 -29.21 -18.79
N CYS A 123 -8.45 -28.75 -19.89
CA CYS A 123 -9.15 -28.51 -21.15
C CYS A 123 -9.56 -29.83 -21.82
N PHE A 124 -8.78 -30.90 -21.65
CA PHE A 124 -9.16 -32.24 -22.11
C PHE A 124 -10.44 -32.69 -21.42
N ASP A 125 -10.50 -32.60 -20.09
CA ASP A 125 -11.68 -32.97 -19.32
C ASP A 125 -12.89 -32.10 -19.69
N ARG A 126 -12.68 -30.80 -19.94
CA ARG A 126 -13.73 -29.89 -20.43
C ARG A 126 -14.33 -30.39 -21.75
N LEU A 127 -13.47 -30.71 -22.72
CA LEU A 127 -13.89 -31.18 -24.04
C LEU A 127 -14.68 -32.50 -23.95
N VAL A 128 -14.20 -33.45 -23.13
CA VAL A 128 -14.82 -34.77 -23.01
C VAL A 128 -16.11 -34.71 -22.20
N PHE A 129 -16.07 -34.14 -20.99
CA PHE A 129 -17.12 -34.30 -19.99
C PHE A 129 -18.16 -33.19 -20.00
N GLU A 130 -17.82 -31.97 -20.43
CA GLU A 130 -18.78 -30.86 -20.53
C GLU A 130 -19.29 -30.66 -21.96
N HIS A 131 -18.48 -31.02 -22.97
CA HIS A 131 -18.81 -30.79 -24.38
C HIS A 131 -18.96 -32.05 -25.21
N GLY A 132 -18.81 -33.25 -24.62
CA GLY A 132 -19.12 -34.51 -25.30
C GLY A 132 -18.25 -34.83 -26.51
N VAL A 133 -17.03 -34.29 -26.59
CA VAL A 133 -16.10 -34.58 -27.68
C VAL A 133 -15.47 -35.97 -27.48
N PRO A 134 -15.52 -36.87 -28.47
CA PRO A 134 -14.88 -38.18 -28.37
C PRO A 134 -13.37 -38.09 -28.15
N LYS A 135 -12.83 -38.92 -27.25
CA LYS A 135 -11.41 -38.86 -26.83
C LYS A 135 -10.44 -39.04 -28.00
N GLU A 136 -10.78 -39.88 -28.95
CA GLU A 136 -10.01 -40.16 -30.17
C GLU A 136 -9.86 -38.94 -31.09
N ARG A 137 -10.70 -37.92 -30.92
CA ARG A 137 -10.63 -36.64 -31.66
C ARG A 137 -9.87 -35.56 -30.88
N ILE A 138 -9.26 -35.88 -29.75
CA ILE A 138 -8.60 -34.91 -28.88
C ILE A 138 -7.11 -35.25 -28.76
N THR A 139 -6.25 -34.26 -28.93
CA THR A 139 -4.83 -34.35 -28.58
C THR A 139 -4.48 -33.31 -27.54
N ILE A 140 -3.74 -33.71 -26.50
CA ILE A 140 -3.17 -32.75 -25.55
C ILE A 140 -1.88 -32.22 -26.14
N LEU A 141 -1.85 -30.93 -26.46
CA LEU A 141 -0.63 -30.21 -26.83
C LEU A 141 -0.44 -29.05 -25.86
N LEU A 142 0.54 -29.22 -24.99
CA LEU A 142 0.83 -28.25 -23.94
C LEU A 142 1.45 -26.97 -24.50
N ASN A 143 1.45 -25.90 -23.72
CA ASN A 143 2.11 -24.65 -24.11
C ASN A 143 3.58 -24.88 -24.48
N PHE A 144 4.07 -24.06 -25.40
CA PHE A 144 5.45 -24.07 -25.88
C PHE A 144 6.07 -22.68 -25.82
N ILE A 145 7.37 -22.62 -26.07
CA ILE A 145 8.16 -21.38 -26.12
C ILE A 145 8.93 -21.30 -27.43
N ASP A 146 9.00 -20.08 -27.97
CA ASP A 146 10.04 -19.75 -28.95
C ASP A 146 11.39 -19.54 -28.28
N LEU A 147 12.23 -20.60 -28.27
CA LEU A 147 13.57 -20.57 -27.67
C LEU A 147 14.54 -19.61 -28.35
N GLN A 148 14.26 -19.17 -29.58
CA GLN A 148 15.03 -18.12 -30.25
C GLN A 148 14.65 -16.75 -29.69
N ARG A 149 13.37 -16.55 -29.40
CA ARG A 149 12.85 -15.32 -28.78
C ARG A 149 13.20 -15.23 -27.29
N PHE A 150 13.20 -16.35 -26.56
CA PHE A 150 13.56 -16.43 -25.15
C PHE A 150 14.92 -17.14 -24.97
N PRO A 151 16.03 -16.45 -25.28
CA PRO A 151 17.36 -16.99 -25.03
C PRO A 151 17.58 -17.15 -23.53
N LYS A 152 18.38 -18.15 -23.18
CA LYS A 152 18.77 -18.38 -21.79
C LYS A 152 19.66 -17.22 -21.30
N LYS A 153 19.49 -16.79 -20.04
CA LYS A 153 20.40 -15.84 -19.39
C LYS A 153 21.84 -16.41 -19.35
N GLN A 154 22.83 -15.55 -19.55
CA GLN A 154 24.25 -15.93 -19.49
C GLN A 154 24.79 -15.92 -18.07
N THR A 155 24.29 -15.01 -17.24
CA THR A 155 24.69 -14.88 -15.84
C THR A 155 23.97 -15.93 -14.99
N PRO A 156 24.69 -16.73 -14.18
CA PRO A 156 24.06 -17.67 -13.26
C PRO A 156 23.23 -16.93 -12.21
N LEU A 157 22.20 -17.61 -11.71
CA LEU A 157 21.41 -17.14 -10.58
C LEU A 157 22.28 -17.01 -9.31
N PRO A 158 22.02 -16.00 -8.45
CA PRO A 158 22.72 -15.86 -7.17
C PRO A 158 22.35 -16.98 -6.18
N GLU A 159 23.17 -17.24 -5.16
CA GLU A 159 22.86 -18.25 -4.12
C GLU A 159 21.57 -17.94 -3.35
N GLN A 160 21.22 -16.66 -3.22
CA GLN A 160 19.99 -16.18 -2.60
C GLN A 160 19.30 -15.20 -3.57
N PRO A 161 17.98 -15.31 -3.77
CA PRO A 161 17.26 -14.44 -4.69
C PRO A 161 17.23 -13.02 -4.13
N ARG A 162 17.43 -12.02 -4.98
CA ARG A 162 17.41 -10.60 -4.60
C ARG A 162 16.30 -9.84 -5.32
N LYS A 163 15.99 -10.24 -6.56
CA LYS A 163 14.96 -9.61 -7.39
C LYS A 163 13.86 -10.60 -7.75
N GLY A 164 12.66 -10.25 -7.35
CA GLY A 164 11.41 -10.93 -7.61
C GLY A 164 10.57 -10.22 -8.66
N LEU A 165 9.82 -10.97 -9.47
CA LEU A 165 8.83 -10.42 -10.39
C LEU A 165 7.50 -11.14 -10.24
N ILE A 166 6.40 -10.40 -10.11
CA ILE A 166 5.07 -10.92 -10.43
C ILE A 166 4.85 -10.74 -11.93
N PHE A 167 4.67 -11.85 -12.66
CA PHE A 167 4.43 -11.83 -14.10
C PHE A 167 3.07 -12.45 -14.44
N SER A 168 2.03 -11.62 -14.37
CA SER A 168 0.63 -12.01 -14.61
C SER A 168 -0.21 -10.82 -15.07
N ASN A 169 -1.04 -11.04 -16.10
CA ASN A 169 -2.02 -10.02 -16.54
C ASN A 169 -3.11 -9.71 -15.51
N TYR A 170 -3.28 -10.57 -14.50
CA TYR A 170 -4.24 -10.39 -13.41
C TYR A 170 -3.64 -9.76 -12.15
N ALA A 171 -2.34 -9.42 -12.16
CA ALA A 171 -1.65 -8.86 -11.00
C ALA A 171 -2.21 -7.47 -10.63
N SER A 172 -2.84 -7.39 -9.47
CA SER A 172 -3.40 -6.15 -8.89
C SER A 172 -3.39 -6.22 -7.36
N GLU A 173 -3.55 -5.06 -6.71
CA GLU A 173 -3.68 -4.97 -5.24
C GLU A 173 -4.91 -5.70 -4.68
N SER A 174 -5.84 -6.13 -5.53
CA SER A 174 -7.02 -6.93 -5.13
C SER A 174 -6.84 -8.43 -5.35
N THR A 175 -5.66 -8.89 -5.79
CA THR A 175 -5.39 -10.31 -6.10
C THR A 175 -4.23 -10.85 -5.26
N HIS A 176 -3.23 -11.48 -5.89
CA HIS A 176 -2.11 -12.13 -5.21
C HIS A 176 -0.98 -11.15 -4.85
N VAL A 177 -0.98 -9.93 -5.41
CA VAL A 177 0.10 -8.94 -5.21
C VAL A 177 0.39 -8.64 -3.74
N PRO A 178 -0.59 -8.34 -2.87
CA PRO A 178 -0.28 -7.97 -1.48
C PRO A 178 0.38 -9.12 -0.70
N MET A 179 -0.02 -10.36 -0.98
CA MET A 179 0.53 -11.54 -0.29
C MET A 179 1.95 -11.88 -0.76
N VAL A 180 2.19 -11.80 -2.07
CA VAL A 180 3.53 -11.99 -2.64
C VAL A 180 4.48 -10.89 -2.17
N ARG A 181 4.02 -9.63 -2.12
CA ARG A 181 4.80 -8.49 -1.60
C ARG A 181 5.27 -8.73 -0.17
N ARG A 182 4.35 -9.10 0.73
CA ARG A 182 4.67 -9.41 2.14
C ARG A 182 5.67 -10.56 2.27
N ALA A 183 5.53 -11.61 1.46
CA ALA A 183 6.45 -12.74 1.46
C ALA A 183 7.86 -12.33 0.97
N CYS A 184 7.94 -11.52 -0.09
CA CYS A 184 9.21 -11.00 -0.60
C CYS A 184 9.88 -10.04 0.39
N GLU A 185 9.13 -9.15 1.03
CA GLU A 185 9.63 -8.26 2.09
C GLU A 185 10.26 -9.07 3.25
N LYS A 186 9.58 -10.13 3.69
CA LYS A 186 10.09 -11.04 4.73
C LYS A 186 11.37 -11.76 4.29
N ALA A 187 11.50 -12.09 2.99
CA ALA A 187 12.67 -12.73 2.41
C ALA A 187 13.79 -11.76 2.00
N GLY A 188 13.59 -10.44 2.12
CA GLY A 188 14.57 -9.43 1.68
C GLY A 188 14.70 -9.31 0.15
N ILE A 189 13.63 -9.62 -0.59
CA ILE A 189 13.57 -9.61 -2.05
C ILE A 189 12.88 -8.33 -2.54
N GLU A 190 13.54 -7.60 -3.44
CA GLU A 190 12.94 -6.48 -4.19
C GLU A 190 11.91 -7.03 -5.18
N LEU A 191 10.67 -6.51 -5.19
CA LEU A 191 9.59 -7.06 -5.99
C LEU A 191 9.05 -6.04 -7.00
N ASP A 192 9.13 -6.40 -8.28
CA ASP A 192 8.46 -5.70 -9.37
C ASP A 192 7.20 -6.44 -9.83
N ILE A 193 6.34 -5.73 -10.58
CA ILE A 193 5.08 -6.26 -11.10
C ILE A 193 4.98 -5.92 -12.58
N VAL A 194 4.73 -6.93 -13.41
CA VAL A 194 4.44 -6.76 -14.84
C VAL A 194 3.16 -7.50 -15.20
N GLY A 195 2.17 -6.71 -15.62
CA GLY A 195 0.84 -7.20 -15.94
C GLY A 195 -0.08 -6.12 -16.48
N GLN A 196 -1.11 -6.54 -17.20
CA GLN A 196 -2.16 -5.64 -17.70
C GLN A 196 -2.94 -4.95 -16.57
N ALA A 197 -3.40 -5.69 -15.55
CA ALA A 197 -4.15 -5.13 -14.42
C ALA A 197 -3.35 -4.14 -13.56
N SER A 198 -2.03 -4.17 -13.66
CA SER A 198 -1.09 -3.26 -12.99
C SER A 198 -0.64 -2.10 -13.89
N PHE A 199 -1.09 -2.06 -15.15
CA PHE A 199 -0.70 -1.09 -16.17
C PHE A 199 0.81 -1.05 -16.49
N THR A 200 1.53 -2.14 -16.20
CA THR A 200 2.99 -2.28 -16.38
C THR A 200 3.36 -3.37 -17.40
N HIS A 201 2.42 -3.77 -18.26
CA HIS A 201 2.65 -4.79 -19.29
C HIS A 201 3.83 -4.45 -20.21
N SER A 202 4.55 -5.47 -20.67
CA SER A 202 5.72 -5.34 -21.56
C SER A 202 5.48 -6.01 -22.91
N ASN A 203 5.91 -5.34 -23.98
CA ASN A 203 5.94 -5.92 -25.33
C ASN A 203 7.18 -6.78 -25.58
N HIS A 204 8.16 -6.72 -24.69
CA HIS A 204 9.45 -7.43 -24.78
C HIS A 204 9.76 -8.23 -23.50
N PRO A 205 8.89 -9.17 -23.09
CA PRO A 205 9.11 -9.98 -21.90
C PRO A 205 10.45 -10.75 -21.98
N GLU A 206 10.90 -11.12 -23.17
CA GLU A 206 12.16 -11.85 -23.37
C GLU A 206 13.40 -11.13 -22.81
N SER A 207 13.43 -9.80 -22.86
CA SER A 207 14.54 -8.99 -22.34
C SER A 207 14.33 -8.62 -20.87
N LEU A 208 13.08 -8.53 -20.44
CA LEU A 208 12.70 -8.18 -19.08
C LEU A 208 12.98 -9.32 -18.11
N LEU A 209 12.58 -10.55 -18.44
CA LEU A 209 12.63 -11.70 -17.53
C LEU A 209 14.07 -12.06 -17.09
N HIS A 210 15.08 -11.66 -17.85
CA HIS A 210 16.50 -11.87 -17.53
C HIS A 210 16.96 -11.12 -16.28
N GLN A 211 16.24 -10.09 -15.86
CA GLN A 211 16.63 -9.20 -14.76
C GLN A 211 16.25 -9.74 -13.38
N TYR A 212 15.51 -10.86 -13.33
CA TYR A 212 14.91 -11.38 -12.10
C TYR A 212 15.43 -12.77 -11.76
N ASP A 213 15.50 -13.03 -10.45
CA ASP A 213 16.01 -14.29 -9.90
C ASP A 213 14.88 -15.29 -9.69
N ILE A 214 13.77 -14.81 -9.15
CA ILE A 214 12.57 -15.57 -8.82
C ILE A 214 11.33 -14.88 -9.40
N ILE A 215 10.45 -15.64 -10.04
CA ILE A 215 9.28 -15.11 -10.73
C ILE A 215 8.02 -15.84 -10.27
N PHE A 216 6.99 -15.09 -9.93
CA PHE A 216 5.66 -15.57 -9.57
C PHE A 216 4.79 -15.52 -10.83
N ALA A 217 4.46 -16.68 -11.37
CA ALA A 217 3.73 -16.79 -12.63
C ALA A 217 3.00 -18.14 -12.74
N LYS A 218 2.13 -18.28 -13.75
CA LYS A 218 1.53 -19.57 -14.12
C LYS A 218 1.56 -19.80 -15.63
N ALA A 219 1.28 -21.03 -16.03
CA ALA A 219 1.06 -21.44 -17.41
C ALA A 219 2.17 -20.97 -18.37
N LYS A 220 1.82 -20.31 -19.47
CA LYS A 220 2.79 -19.83 -20.46
C LYS A 220 3.79 -18.84 -19.86
N SER A 221 3.37 -17.93 -18.98
CA SER A 221 4.26 -16.98 -18.31
C SER A 221 5.30 -17.66 -17.42
N ALA A 222 4.91 -18.71 -16.70
CA ALA A 222 5.84 -19.56 -15.94
C ALA A 222 6.83 -20.27 -16.86
N LEU A 223 6.34 -20.79 -17.99
CA LEU A 223 7.16 -21.46 -18.99
C LEU A 223 8.23 -20.51 -19.57
N GLU A 224 7.83 -19.30 -19.97
CA GLU A 224 8.73 -18.24 -20.45
C GLU A 224 9.81 -17.89 -19.41
N ALA A 225 9.42 -17.68 -18.15
CA ALA A 225 10.33 -17.39 -17.04
C ALA A 225 11.36 -18.50 -16.77
N MET A 226 10.92 -19.76 -16.73
CA MET A 226 11.82 -20.90 -16.55
C MET A 226 12.77 -21.08 -17.75
N SER A 227 12.30 -20.79 -18.97
CA SER A 227 13.09 -20.96 -20.20
C SER A 227 14.31 -20.04 -20.28
N VAL A 228 14.21 -18.86 -19.65
CA VAL A 228 15.32 -17.92 -19.54
C VAL A 228 16.24 -18.22 -18.35
N GLY A 229 15.83 -19.14 -17.47
CA GLY A 229 16.63 -19.61 -16.32
C GLY A 229 16.32 -18.93 -15.00
N SER A 230 15.12 -18.37 -14.80
CA SER A 230 14.67 -17.87 -13.51
C SER A 230 14.00 -18.97 -12.70
N ALA A 231 14.14 -18.92 -11.37
CA ALA A 231 13.33 -19.76 -10.49
C ALA A 231 11.87 -19.32 -10.57
N VAL A 232 10.92 -20.25 -10.50
CA VAL A 232 9.49 -19.93 -10.64
C VAL A 232 8.67 -20.54 -9.52
N VAL A 233 7.94 -19.69 -8.79
CA VAL A 233 6.88 -20.12 -7.88
C VAL A 233 5.56 -20.00 -8.63
N LEU A 234 4.80 -21.09 -8.71
CA LEU A 234 3.51 -21.06 -9.37
C LEU A 234 2.52 -20.25 -8.55
N CYS A 235 2.07 -19.10 -9.04
CA CYS A 235 1.19 -18.22 -8.28
C CYS A 235 0.40 -17.32 -9.23
N ASP A 236 -0.90 -17.18 -9.00
CA ASP A 236 -1.75 -16.18 -9.64
C ASP A 236 -3.00 -15.92 -8.79
N SER A 237 -3.94 -15.11 -9.28
CA SER A 237 -5.20 -14.75 -8.61
C SER A 237 -6.03 -15.94 -8.11
N MET A 238 -5.88 -17.12 -8.73
CA MET A 238 -6.62 -18.33 -8.36
C MET A 238 -6.02 -19.09 -7.17
N GLY A 239 -4.75 -18.87 -6.83
CA GLY A 239 -4.09 -19.65 -5.78
C GLY A 239 -2.57 -19.71 -5.90
N LEU A 240 -1.99 -20.42 -4.94
CA LEU A 240 -0.57 -20.74 -4.87
C LEU A 240 -0.34 -22.21 -5.26
N GLY A 241 0.72 -22.44 -6.01
CA GLY A 241 1.34 -23.73 -6.25
C GLY A 241 2.79 -23.75 -5.77
N PRO A 242 3.49 -24.86 -5.93
CA PRO A 242 4.86 -24.99 -5.43
C PRO A 242 5.86 -24.17 -6.26
N LEU A 243 7.05 -23.97 -5.69
CA LEU A 243 8.26 -23.71 -6.47
C LEU A 243 8.46 -24.87 -7.47
N VAL A 244 8.68 -24.52 -8.74
CA VAL A 244 9.03 -25.51 -9.76
C VAL A 244 10.48 -25.95 -9.54
N THR A 245 10.66 -27.24 -9.35
CA THR A 245 11.95 -27.89 -9.14
C THR A 245 12.13 -29.01 -10.16
N SER A 246 13.35 -29.51 -10.34
CA SER A 246 13.60 -30.64 -11.23
C SER A 246 12.89 -31.92 -10.79
N GLU A 247 12.59 -32.06 -9.49
CA GLU A 247 11.85 -33.17 -8.89
C GLU A 247 10.37 -33.17 -9.31
N ASN A 248 9.68 -32.03 -9.16
CA ASN A 248 8.24 -31.93 -9.45
C ASN A 248 7.92 -31.51 -10.90
N PHE A 249 8.95 -31.29 -11.72
CA PHE A 249 8.80 -30.74 -13.07
C PHE A 249 7.84 -31.56 -13.95
N GLN A 250 7.98 -32.89 -13.96
CA GLN A 250 7.21 -33.74 -14.86
C GLN A 250 5.71 -33.69 -14.56
N ASP A 251 5.33 -33.69 -13.28
CA ASP A 251 3.93 -33.65 -12.85
C ASP A 251 3.34 -32.27 -13.14
N LEU A 252 4.06 -31.20 -12.80
CA LEU A 252 3.61 -29.83 -13.09
C LEU A 252 3.53 -29.55 -14.59
N ARG A 253 4.41 -30.17 -15.40
CA ARG A 253 4.39 -30.05 -16.85
C ARG A 253 3.12 -30.64 -17.46
N GLN A 254 2.63 -31.78 -16.96
CA GLN A 254 1.37 -32.38 -17.42
C GLN A 254 0.17 -31.46 -17.13
N LEU A 255 0.22 -30.73 -16.02
CA LEU A 255 -0.76 -29.70 -15.66
C LEU A 255 -0.50 -28.37 -16.39
N ASN A 256 0.47 -28.34 -17.31
CA ASN A 256 0.89 -27.17 -18.08
C ASN A 256 1.24 -25.96 -17.19
N PHE A 257 1.68 -26.20 -15.95
CA PHE A 257 1.89 -25.17 -14.92
C PHE A 257 0.64 -24.30 -14.67
N GLY A 258 -0.53 -24.84 -15.00
CA GLY A 258 -1.80 -24.13 -15.11
C GLY A 258 -2.60 -24.09 -13.80
N ILE A 259 -3.91 -23.93 -13.93
CA ILE A 259 -4.79 -23.69 -12.78
C ILE A 259 -4.82 -24.87 -11.79
N ARG A 260 -4.71 -26.12 -12.28
CA ARG A 260 -4.70 -27.32 -11.42
C ARG A 260 -3.46 -27.44 -10.53
N SER A 261 -2.38 -26.73 -10.84
CA SER A 261 -1.22 -26.64 -9.95
C SER A 261 -1.37 -25.60 -8.84
N LEU A 262 -2.40 -24.76 -8.87
CA LEU A 262 -2.64 -23.70 -7.87
C LEU A 262 -3.67 -24.17 -6.83
N ASN A 263 -3.25 -25.08 -5.95
CA ASN A 263 -4.15 -25.77 -5.01
C ASN A 263 -4.02 -25.32 -3.55
N GLN A 264 -3.16 -24.34 -3.26
CA GLN A 264 -2.99 -23.73 -1.94
C GLN A 264 -3.60 -22.33 -1.88
N PRO A 265 -4.05 -21.87 -0.70
CA PRO A 265 -4.52 -20.50 -0.53
C PRO A 265 -3.38 -19.49 -0.69
N LEU A 266 -3.75 -18.26 -1.08
CA LEU A 266 -2.81 -17.15 -1.17
C LEU A 266 -2.52 -16.57 0.22
N GLU A 267 -1.51 -17.12 0.89
CA GLU A 267 -1.06 -16.66 2.20
C GLU A 267 0.43 -16.33 2.17
N ALA A 268 0.82 -15.19 2.76
CA ALA A 268 2.20 -14.72 2.74
C ALA A 268 3.19 -15.73 3.35
N GLU A 269 2.77 -16.49 4.36
CA GLU A 269 3.63 -17.51 4.99
C GLU A 269 3.89 -18.71 4.06
N LEU A 270 2.85 -19.19 3.37
CA LEU A 270 2.99 -20.30 2.41
C LEU A 270 3.86 -19.88 1.22
N ILE A 271 3.68 -18.65 0.72
CA ILE A 271 4.52 -18.11 -0.35
C ILE A 271 5.98 -18.02 0.12
N TYR A 272 6.21 -17.53 1.35
CA TYR A 272 7.54 -17.45 1.94
C TYR A 272 8.20 -18.83 2.08
N GLN A 273 7.43 -19.88 2.41
CA GLN A 273 7.94 -21.26 2.45
C GLN A 273 8.43 -21.71 1.08
N GLU A 274 7.68 -21.43 0.00
CA GLU A 274 8.12 -21.75 -1.37
C GLU A 274 9.33 -20.93 -1.82
N ILE A 275 9.42 -19.65 -1.43
CA ILE A 275 10.62 -18.82 -1.65
C ILE A 275 11.83 -19.44 -0.93
N SER A 276 11.65 -19.93 0.30
CA SER A 276 12.72 -20.50 1.12
C SER A 276 13.31 -21.80 0.54
N ARG A 277 12.60 -22.44 -0.40
CA ARG A 277 13.06 -23.64 -1.12
C ARG A 277 13.92 -23.32 -2.34
N TYR A 278 14.16 -22.05 -2.63
CA TYR A 278 14.96 -21.61 -3.77
C TYR A 278 16.33 -22.29 -3.82
N ASP A 279 16.66 -22.84 -5.00
CA ASP A 279 17.98 -23.37 -5.33
C ASP A 279 18.35 -22.93 -6.76
N ALA A 280 19.39 -22.12 -6.87
CA ALA A 280 19.91 -21.61 -8.15
C ALA A 280 20.36 -22.74 -9.10
N ILE A 281 20.95 -23.81 -8.56
CA ILE A 281 21.40 -24.95 -9.36
C ILE A 281 20.19 -25.75 -9.87
N ASP A 282 19.17 -25.88 -9.04
CA ASP A 282 17.96 -26.60 -9.45
C ASP A 282 17.14 -25.80 -10.49
N ALA A 283 17.01 -24.48 -10.33
CA ALA A 283 16.39 -23.62 -11.33
C ALA A 283 17.09 -23.71 -12.70
N GLU A 284 18.42 -23.87 -12.72
CA GLU A 284 19.18 -24.16 -13.94
C GLU A 284 18.81 -25.54 -14.55
N ARG A 285 18.60 -26.58 -13.72
CA ARG A 285 18.11 -27.88 -14.21
C ARG A 285 16.70 -27.77 -14.78
N VAL A 286 15.80 -27.07 -14.11
CA VAL A 286 14.43 -26.78 -14.59
C VAL A 286 14.49 -26.08 -15.95
N SER A 287 15.36 -25.08 -16.11
CA SER A 287 15.54 -24.39 -17.39
C SER A 287 15.93 -25.36 -18.51
N LYS A 288 16.88 -26.28 -18.26
CA LYS A 288 17.26 -27.31 -19.23
C LYS A 288 16.08 -28.23 -19.59
N LEU A 289 15.28 -28.65 -18.61
CA LEU A 289 14.10 -29.48 -18.82
C LEU A 289 13.03 -28.77 -19.66
N VAL A 290 12.75 -27.49 -19.38
CA VAL A 290 11.83 -26.66 -20.17
C VAL A 290 12.30 -26.55 -21.61
N ARG A 291 13.58 -26.20 -21.82
CA ARG A 291 14.14 -26.04 -23.16
C ARG A 291 14.14 -27.34 -23.96
N ALA A 292 14.33 -28.48 -23.30
CA ALA A 292 14.27 -29.80 -23.95
C ALA A 292 12.84 -30.27 -24.30
N SER A 293 11.83 -29.89 -23.49
CA SER A 293 10.48 -30.45 -23.58
C SER A 293 9.40 -29.51 -24.13
N ALA A 294 9.67 -28.20 -24.19
CA ALA A 294 8.68 -27.18 -24.52
C ALA A 294 9.07 -26.30 -25.73
N SER A 295 9.98 -26.76 -26.59
CA SER A 295 10.33 -26.06 -27.82
C SER A 295 9.12 -25.95 -28.76
N HIS A 296 8.90 -24.77 -29.33
CA HIS A 296 7.87 -24.55 -30.34
C HIS A 296 8.04 -25.47 -31.56
N GLU A 297 9.27 -25.84 -31.89
CA GLU A 297 9.57 -26.60 -33.11
C GLU A 297 8.84 -27.95 -33.12
N LEU A 298 8.91 -28.68 -32.00
CA LEU A 298 8.27 -29.97 -31.83
C LEU A 298 6.74 -29.87 -31.87
N VAL A 299 6.17 -28.78 -31.33
CA VAL A 299 4.71 -28.59 -31.32
C VAL A 299 4.20 -28.21 -32.70
N ILE A 300 4.90 -27.35 -33.43
CA ILE A 300 4.50 -26.97 -34.79
C ILE A 300 4.59 -28.16 -35.74
N GLU A 301 5.58 -29.03 -35.61
CA GLU A 301 5.66 -30.27 -36.39
C GLU A 301 4.47 -31.20 -36.12
N LYS A 302 4.12 -31.42 -34.84
CA LYS A 302 2.92 -32.19 -34.47
C LYS A 302 1.64 -31.56 -35.03
N LEU A 303 1.52 -30.24 -34.96
CA LEU A 303 0.39 -29.52 -35.53
C LEU A 303 0.29 -29.71 -37.04
N ILE A 304 1.40 -29.62 -37.77
CA ILE A 304 1.43 -29.86 -39.22
C ILE A 304 0.96 -31.30 -39.56
N THR A 305 1.37 -32.30 -38.78
CA THR A 305 0.87 -33.68 -38.93
C THR A 305 -0.63 -33.77 -38.68
N ILE A 306 -1.15 -33.11 -37.64
CA ILE A 306 -2.58 -33.06 -37.36
C ILE A 306 -3.33 -32.39 -38.52
N TYR A 307 -2.81 -31.28 -39.06
CA TYR A 307 -3.42 -30.57 -40.18
C TYR A 307 -3.57 -31.47 -41.41
N GLN A 308 -2.51 -32.19 -41.76
CA GLN A 308 -2.52 -33.13 -42.88
C GLN A 308 -3.53 -34.25 -42.65
N SER A 309 -3.54 -34.84 -41.46
CA SER A 309 -4.51 -35.90 -41.10
C SER A 309 -5.95 -35.40 -41.21
N VAL A 310 -6.23 -34.17 -40.79
CA VAL A 310 -7.57 -33.56 -40.84
C VAL A 310 -7.99 -33.27 -42.28
N ILE A 311 -7.08 -32.73 -43.10
CA ILE A 311 -7.33 -32.50 -44.53
C ILE A 311 -7.62 -33.82 -45.25
N ASP A 312 -6.82 -34.86 -45.00
CA ASP A 312 -6.99 -36.19 -45.59
C ASP A 312 -8.30 -36.86 -45.13
N GLN A 313 -8.64 -36.73 -43.83
CA GLN A 313 -9.90 -37.24 -43.29
C GLN A 313 -11.10 -36.56 -43.94
N TYR A 314 -11.05 -35.23 -44.08
CA TYR A 314 -12.11 -34.46 -44.72
C TYR A 314 -12.28 -34.83 -46.19
N ALA A 315 -11.17 -34.97 -46.93
CA ALA A 315 -11.19 -35.38 -48.34
C ALA A 315 -11.80 -36.79 -48.53
N LYS A 316 -11.62 -37.70 -47.57
CA LYS A 316 -12.20 -39.05 -47.60
C LYS A 316 -13.66 -39.11 -47.17
N ALA A 317 -14.03 -38.36 -46.13
CA ALA A 317 -15.39 -38.35 -45.60
C ALA A 317 -16.36 -37.58 -46.51
N GLY A 318 -15.85 -36.58 -47.25
CA GLY A 318 -16.67 -35.61 -47.97
C GLY A 318 -17.24 -34.52 -47.04
N PRO A 319 -17.83 -33.46 -47.61
CA PRO A 319 -18.46 -32.42 -46.82
C PRO A 319 -19.69 -32.97 -46.07
N ALA A 320 -19.93 -32.45 -44.85
CA ALA A 320 -21.17 -32.70 -44.14
C ALA A 320 -22.37 -32.19 -44.94
N THR A 321 -23.57 -32.70 -44.65
CA THR A 321 -24.76 -32.15 -45.30
C THR A 321 -25.02 -30.74 -44.79
N ALA A 322 -25.62 -29.88 -45.62
CA ALA A 322 -26.03 -28.56 -45.17
C ALA A 322 -26.96 -28.62 -43.94
N GLY A 323 -27.78 -29.69 -43.82
CA GLY A 323 -28.64 -29.93 -42.68
C GLY A 323 -27.87 -30.13 -41.37
N ASP A 324 -26.80 -30.93 -41.38
CA ASP A 324 -25.96 -31.17 -40.19
C ASP A 324 -25.29 -29.88 -39.72
N GLU A 325 -24.84 -29.05 -40.66
CA GLU A 325 -24.22 -27.76 -40.34
C GLU A 325 -25.23 -26.76 -39.80
N TYR A 326 -26.42 -26.65 -40.39
CA TYR A 326 -27.47 -25.80 -39.85
C TYR A 326 -27.88 -26.24 -38.45
N GLN A 327 -27.96 -27.54 -38.19
CA GLN A 327 -28.27 -28.05 -36.86
C GLN A 327 -27.19 -27.68 -35.84
N ALA A 328 -25.91 -27.85 -36.19
CA ALA A 328 -24.81 -27.42 -35.33
C ALA A 328 -24.79 -25.89 -35.10
N MET A 329 -25.17 -25.09 -36.11
CA MET A 329 -25.36 -23.64 -35.95
C MET A 329 -26.49 -23.30 -34.99
N ILE A 330 -27.62 -24.01 -35.07
CA ILE A 330 -28.76 -23.82 -34.15
C ILE A 330 -28.32 -24.13 -32.72
N GLU A 331 -27.66 -25.27 -32.51
CA GLU A 331 -27.14 -25.67 -31.18
C GLU A 331 -26.15 -24.65 -30.63
N TYR A 332 -25.25 -24.16 -31.48
CA TYR A 332 -24.33 -23.08 -31.12
C TYR A 332 -25.07 -21.80 -30.70
N LEU A 333 -26.05 -21.32 -31.49
CA LEU A 333 -26.82 -20.13 -31.16
C LEU A 333 -27.65 -20.29 -29.87
N LEU A 334 -28.20 -21.48 -29.63
CA LEU A 334 -28.92 -21.78 -28.39
C LEU A 334 -27.98 -21.75 -27.17
N SER A 335 -26.76 -22.26 -27.31
CA SER A 335 -25.74 -22.17 -26.25
C SER A 335 -25.39 -20.69 -25.94
N MET A 336 -25.31 -19.85 -26.97
CA MET A 336 -25.06 -18.41 -26.82
C MET A 336 -26.21 -17.69 -26.12
N LYS A 337 -27.46 -18.05 -26.41
CA LYS A 337 -28.62 -17.45 -25.74
C LYS A 337 -28.55 -17.60 -24.21
N SER A 338 -28.17 -18.78 -23.72
CA SER A 338 -27.99 -19.03 -22.28
C SER A 338 -26.93 -18.10 -21.69
N ARG A 339 -25.78 -17.99 -22.37
CA ARG A 339 -24.67 -17.13 -21.93
C ARG A 339 -25.01 -15.63 -21.95
N LEU A 340 -25.74 -15.17 -22.95
CA LEU A 340 -26.21 -13.79 -23.01
C LEU A 340 -27.16 -13.47 -21.84
N SER A 341 -28.01 -14.42 -21.46
CA SER A 341 -28.92 -14.25 -20.31
C SER A 341 -28.14 -14.20 -18.98
N GLU A 342 -27.08 -15.00 -18.84
CA GLU A 342 -26.15 -14.92 -17.69
C GLU A 342 -25.45 -13.56 -17.65
N LEU A 343 -24.96 -13.06 -18.79
CA LEU A 343 -24.33 -11.74 -18.90
C LEU A 343 -25.27 -10.60 -18.51
N ASP A 344 -26.54 -10.64 -18.93
CA ASP A 344 -27.54 -9.66 -18.53
C ASP A 344 -27.79 -9.68 -17.01
N THR A 345 -27.76 -10.87 -16.42
CA THR A 345 -27.87 -11.05 -14.96
C THR A 345 -26.65 -10.46 -14.25
N TYR A 346 -25.43 -10.79 -14.68
CA TYR A 346 -24.19 -10.23 -14.14
C TYR A 346 -24.13 -8.71 -14.28
N ARG A 347 -24.52 -8.17 -15.44
CA ARG A 347 -24.59 -6.73 -15.68
C ARG A 347 -25.54 -6.06 -14.68
N SER A 348 -26.71 -6.64 -14.47
CA SER A 348 -27.69 -6.13 -13.49
C SER A 348 -27.12 -6.14 -12.06
N GLN A 349 -26.39 -7.19 -11.68
CA GLN A 349 -25.71 -7.27 -10.40
C GLN A 349 -24.59 -6.23 -10.25
N CYS A 350 -23.76 -6.05 -11.29
CA CYS A 350 -22.72 -5.02 -11.32
C CYS A 350 -23.32 -3.61 -11.21
N GLU A 351 -24.46 -3.34 -11.85
CA GLU A 351 -25.15 -2.05 -11.73
C GLU A 351 -25.66 -1.81 -10.30
N ILE A 352 -26.22 -2.83 -9.64
CA ILE A 352 -26.62 -2.74 -8.23
C ILE A 352 -25.40 -2.50 -7.34
N HIS A 353 -24.32 -3.25 -7.52
CA HIS A 353 -23.10 -3.10 -6.74
C HIS A 353 -22.45 -1.73 -6.93
N LYS A 354 -22.43 -1.23 -8.17
CA LYS A 354 -21.94 0.11 -8.49
C LYS A 354 -22.76 1.18 -7.76
N ARG A 355 -24.10 1.11 -7.79
CA ARG A 355 -24.95 2.06 -7.04
C ARG A 355 -24.69 2.00 -5.54
N HIS A 356 -24.43 0.81 -5.00
CA HIS A 356 -24.06 0.65 -3.59
C HIS A 356 -22.71 1.31 -3.29
N LEU A 357 -21.67 1.08 -4.11
CA LEU A 357 -20.37 1.74 -3.96
C LEU A 357 -20.49 3.26 -4.07
N ASP A 358 -21.26 3.77 -5.04
CA ASP A 358 -21.49 5.21 -5.22
C ASP A 358 -22.15 5.82 -3.97
N ALA A 359 -23.11 5.13 -3.36
CA ALA A 359 -23.75 5.55 -2.11
C ALA A 359 -22.78 5.52 -0.91
N VAL A 360 -21.96 4.47 -0.78
CA VAL A 360 -20.92 4.38 0.27
C VAL A 360 -19.89 5.50 0.11
N LEU A 361 -19.45 5.76 -1.12
CA LEU A 361 -18.47 6.80 -1.43
C LEU A 361 -19.04 8.20 -1.17
N ALA A 362 -20.31 8.44 -1.47
CA ALA A 362 -21.00 9.68 -1.12
C ALA A 362 -21.09 9.87 0.41
N SER A 363 -21.45 8.81 1.15
CA SER A 363 -21.49 8.83 2.62
C SER A 363 -20.11 9.11 3.23
N ALA A 364 -19.08 8.45 2.74
CA ALA A 364 -17.71 8.65 3.21
C ALA A 364 -17.21 10.08 2.95
N LYS A 365 -17.56 10.69 1.80
CA LYS A 365 -17.26 12.10 1.52
C LYS A 365 -17.89 13.04 2.55
N VAL A 366 -19.17 12.84 2.87
CA VAL A 366 -19.86 13.64 3.89
C VAL A 366 -19.22 13.46 5.27
N GLN A 367 -18.85 12.23 5.65
CA GLN A 367 -18.12 11.99 6.90
C GLN A 367 -16.77 12.70 6.96
N ILE A 368 -15.99 12.66 5.87
CA ILE A 368 -14.70 13.37 5.78
C ILE A 368 -14.90 14.88 5.94
N GLU A 369 -15.92 15.47 5.31
CA GLU A 369 -16.24 16.90 5.46
C GLU A 369 -16.61 17.24 6.91
N GLN A 370 -17.41 16.40 7.57
CA GLN A 370 -17.77 16.57 8.99
C GLN A 370 -16.55 16.48 9.92
N LEU A 371 -15.69 15.48 9.71
CA LEU A 371 -14.45 15.29 10.46
C LEU A 371 -13.50 16.48 10.29
N ASN A 372 -13.35 16.99 9.07
CA ASN A 372 -12.54 18.18 8.79
C ASN A 372 -13.10 19.42 9.51
N PHE A 373 -14.42 19.61 9.53
CA PHE A 373 -15.04 20.71 10.28
C PHE A 373 -14.82 20.58 11.79
N GLN A 374 -14.93 19.36 12.34
CA GLN A 374 -14.64 19.10 13.76
C GLN A 374 -13.16 19.35 14.10
N LEU A 375 -12.25 18.96 13.21
CA LEU A 375 -10.82 19.19 13.36
C LEU A 375 -10.52 20.70 13.41
N GLN A 376 -11.04 21.48 12.46
CA GLN A 376 -10.88 22.94 12.44
C GLN A 376 -11.40 23.62 13.72
N ASN A 377 -12.59 23.22 14.20
CA ASN A 377 -13.12 23.75 15.46
C ASN A 377 -12.23 23.39 16.66
N SER A 378 -11.70 22.17 16.69
CA SER A 378 -10.80 21.71 17.76
C SER A 378 -9.46 22.46 17.74
N GLU A 379 -8.92 22.74 16.55
CA GLU A 379 -7.72 23.57 16.37
C GLU A 379 -7.95 25.01 16.88
N GLN A 380 -9.10 25.61 16.57
CA GLN A 380 -9.45 26.96 17.05
C GLN A 380 -9.63 27.01 18.58
N GLN A 381 -10.22 25.96 19.17
CA GLN A 381 -10.33 25.82 20.63
C GLN A 381 -8.95 25.68 21.27
N LEU A 382 -8.06 24.87 20.69
CA LEU A 382 -6.68 24.72 21.16
C LEU A 382 -5.93 26.05 21.13
N GLU A 383 -6.08 26.85 20.06
CA GLU A 383 -5.44 28.16 19.95
C GLU A 383 -5.97 29.14 21.03
N THR A 384 -7.28 29.10 21.30
CA THR A 384 -7.89 29.89 22.37
C THR A 384 -7.34 29.51 23.74
N VAL A 385 -7.31 28.21 24.05
CA VAL A 385 -6.75 27.69 25.31
C VAL A 385 -5.26 28.04 25.43
N HIS A 386 -4.50 27.97 24.33
CA HIS A 386 -3.08 28.32 24.31
C HIS A 386 -2.86 29.80 24.63
N SER A 387 -3.71 30.68 24.08
CA SER A 387 -3.70 32.13 24.38
C SER A 387 -4.02 32.41 25.84
N GLU A 388 -5.05 31.76 26.40
CA GLU A 388 -5.39 31.88 27.83
C GLU A 388 -4.27 31.37 28.74
N LEU A 389 -3.66 30.23 28.42
CA LEU A 389 -2.49 29.70 29.12
C LEU A 389 -1.32 30.70 29.08
N GLY A 390 -1.11 31.37 27.95
CA GLY A 390 -0.13 32.45 27.80
C GLY A 390 -0.40 33.61 28.76
N LYS A 391 -1.66 34.09 28.82
CA LYS A 391 -2.08 35.16 29.76
C LYS A 391 -1.90 34.74 31.22
N MET A 392 -2.29 33.51 31.56
CA MET A 392 -2.15 32.96 32.91
C MET A 392 -0.69 32.79 33.32
N ARG A 393 0.20 32.39 32.39
CA ARG A 393 1.65 32.37 32.61
C ARG A 393 2.19 33.77 32.89
N ALA A 394 1.86 34.74 32.05
CA ALA A 394 2.28 36.13 32.25
C ALA A 394 1.81 36.70 33.60
N LYS A 395 0.56 36.42 33.99
CA LYS A 395 0.02 36.86 35.29
C LYS A 395 0.73 36.20 36.47
N ARG A 396 1.05 34.90 36.36
CA ARG A 396 1.83 34.18 37.35
C ARG A 396 3.22 34.80 37.51
N ASP A 397 3.90 35.10 36.40
CA ASP A 397 5.24 35.70 36.43
C ASP A 397 5.22 37.10 37.06
N GLU A 398 4.17 37.89 36.79
CA GLU A 398 3.95 39.20 37.43
C GLU A 398 3.72 39.07 38.95
N LEU A 399 2.85 38.15 39.37
CA LEU A 399 2.60 37.88 40.80
C LEU A 399 3.86 37.38 41.50
N GLN A 400 4.64 36.50 40.85
CA GLN A 400 5.92 36.01 41.37
C GLN A 400 6.93 37.15 41.55
N ALA A 401 7.00 38.08 40.58
CA ALA A 401 7.86 39.26 40.69
C ALA A 401 7.41 40.20 41.81
N GLN A 402 6.10 40.34 42.02
CA GLN A 402 5.53 41.14 43.11
C GLN A 402 5.83 40.51 44.49
N ASP A 403 5.67 39.19 44.61
CA ASP A 403 5.98 38.43 45.83
C ASP A 403 7.47 38.53 46.21
N ASN A 404 8.36 38.43 45.21
CA ASN A 404 9.79 38.64 45.40
C ASN A 404 10.12 40.07 45.90
N ARG A 405 9.45 41.11 45.35
CA ARG A 405 9.63 42.50 45.82
C ARG A 405 9.13 42.68 47.25
N LEU A 406 7.94 42.18 47.56
CA LEU A 406 7.36 42.25 48.91
C LEU A 406 8.24 41.53 49.92
N SER A 407 8.80 40.37 49.57
CA SER A 407 9.75 39.64 50.42
C SER A 407 11.01 40.46 50.72
N LEU A 408 11.60 41.09 49.70
CA LEU A 408 12.76 42.00 49.87
C LEU A 408 12.43 43.22 50.74
N GLU A 409 11.23 43.79 50.59
CA GLU A 409 10.78 44.93 51.37
C GLU A 409 10.50 44.55 52.82
N LEU A 410 9.87 43.39 53.05
CA LEU A 410 9.66 42.81 54.37
C LEU A 410 11.00 42.60 55.09
N GLU A 411 12.01 42.07 54.39
CA GLU A 411 13.35 41.84 54.93
C GLU A 411 14.04 43.16 55.30
N ARG A 412 13.90 44.21 54.47
CA ARG A 412 14.36 45.57 54.79
C ARG A 412 13.67 46.15 56.02
N VAL A 413 12.35 46.08 56.08
CA VAL A 413 11.56 46.57 57.23
C VAL A 413 11.95 45.83 58.49
N HIS A 414 12.15 44.51 58.42
CA HIS A 414 12.58 43.70 59.55
C HIS A 414 13.96 44.14 60.06
N LYS A 415 14.90 44.41 59.15
CA LYS A 415 16.24 44.93 59.48
C LYS A 415 16.19 46.33 60.09
N ALA A 416 15.36 47.22 59.53
CA ALA A 416 15.16 48.57 60.04
C ALA A 416 14.53 48.54 61.45
N ASN A 417 13.50 47.72 61.65
CA ASN A 417 12.84 47.55 62.94
C ASN A 417 13.81 46.99 63.99
N LYS A 418 14.64 46.01 63.62
CA LYS A 418 15.70 45.49 64.51
C LYS A 418 16.70 46.58 64.94
N THR A 419 17.05 47.49 64.03
CA THR A 419 17.94 48.63 64.30
C THR A 419 17.26 49.66 65.19
N LEU A 420 16.02 50.03 64.88
CA LEU A 420 15.23 50.96 65.69
C LEU A 420 15.01 50.43 67.12
N MET A 421 14.78 49.11 67.25
CA MET A 421 14.65 48.46 68.55
C MET A 421 15.94 48.49 69.36
N SER A 422 17.13 48.45 68.73
CA SER A 422 18.39 48.67 69.45
C SER A 422 18.56 50.12 69.87
N GLU A 423 18.25 51.07 68.99
CA GLU A 423 18.31 52.52 69.28
C GLU A 423 17.36 52.90 70.42
N VAL A 424 16.11 52.41 70.42
CA VAL A 424 15.15 52.61 71.51
C VAL A 424 15.67 52.01 72.82
N ARG A 425 16.37 50.86 72.76
CA ARG A 425 16.96 50.24 73.94
C ARG A 425 18.11 51.07 74.49
N GLU A 426 18.97 51.62 73.64
CA GLU A 426 20.04 52.55 74.02
C GLU A 426 19.49 53.86 74.59
N ALA A 427 18.49 54.46 73.94
CA ALA A 427 17.83 55.67 74.41
C ALA A 427 17.18 55.47 75.78
N ARG A 428 16.57 54.30 76.03
CA ARG A 428 16.03 53.95 77.37
C ARG A 428 17.13 53.87 78.42
N VAL A 429 18.29 53.31 78.09
CA VAL A 429 19.45 53.27 79.00
C VAL A 429 19.94 54.69 79.30
N GLN A 430 20.13 55.53 78.28
CA GLN A 430 20.53 56.93 78.45
C GLN A 430 19.52 57.73 79.28
N THR A 431 18.22 57.53 79.04
CA THR A 431 17.15 58.21 79.80
C THR A 431 17.18 57.79 81.26
N ALA A 432 17.41 56.51 81.55
CA ALA A 432 17.56 56.01 82.92
C ALA A 432 18.80 56.61 83.62
N GLU A 433 19.92 56.78 82.90
CA GLU A 433 21.11 57.46 83.43
C GLU A 433 20.88 58.96 83.70
N LEU A 434 20.21 59.66 82.79
CA LEU A 434 19.85 61.07 82.96
C LEU A 434 18.90 61.29 84.13
N LEU A 435 17.89 60.42 84.31
CA LEU A 435 17.00 60.46 85.47
C LEU A 435 17.78 60.26 86.77
N LYS A 436 18.76 59.34 86.78
CA LYS A 436 19.63 59.10 87.94
C LYS A 436 20.53 60.31 88.24
N GLN A 437 21.04 61.00 87.21
CA GLN A 437 21.76 62.27 87.38
C GLN A 437 20.85 63.38 87.89
N GLN A 438 19.62 63.51 87.37
CA GLN A 438 18.66 64.50 87.80
C GLN A 438 18.29 64.31 89.27
N GLU A 439 18.07 63.08 89.71
CA GLU A 439 17.78 62.74 91.10
C GLU A 439 18.95 63.11 92.03
N LYS A 440 20.19 62.85 91.59
CA LYS A 440 21.41 63.25 92.30
C LYS A 440 21.54 64.78 92.41
N SER A 441 21.30 65.52 91.33
CA SER A 441 21.31 66.99 91.33
C SER A 441 20.19 67.56 92.22
N ARG A 442 19.03 66.91 92.26
CA ARG A 442 17.90 67.28 93.13
C ARG A 442 18.23 67.09 94.61
N GLN A 443 18.93 66.02 94.96
CA GLN A 443 19.46 65.80 96.32
C GLN A 443 20.48 66.88 96.72
N GLN A 444 21.40 67.24 95.81
CA GLN A 444 22.38 68.31 96.04
C GLN A 444 21.71 69.68 96.22
N LEU A 445 20.65 69.96 95.46
CA LEU A 445 19.87 71.19 95.60
C LEU A 445 19.13 71.25 96.95
N ALA A 446 18.57 70.13 97.41
CA ALA A 446 17.94 70.03 98.72
C ALA A 446 18.95 70.24 99.87
N GLU A 447 20.18 69.73 99.74
CA GLU A 447 21.28 70.01 100.68
C GLU A 447 21.68 71.48 100.70
N ALA A 448 21.75 72.13 99.53
CA ALA A 448 22.07 73.56 99.43
C ALA A 448 20.97 74.44 100.08
N LEU A 449 19.69 74.10 99.84
CA LEU A 449 18.54 74.77 100.46
C LEU A 449 18.54 74.66 101.99
N ASN A 450 18.88 73.49 102.53
CA ASN A 450 19.05 73.30 103.97
C ASN A 450 20.21 74.13 104.55
N LYS A 451 21.32 74.28 103.81
CA LYS A 451 22.44 75.15 104.22
C LYS A 451 22.06 76.64 104.21
N THR A 452 21.27 77.10 103.25
CA THR A 452 20.77 78.49 103.24
C THR A 452 19.78 78.76 104.37
N SER A 453 18.88 77.82 104.68
CA SER A 453 17.97 77.95 105.82
C SER A 453 18.72 77.97 107.17
N ALA A 454 19.80 77.21 107.30
CA ALA A 454 20.69 77.25 108.46
C ALA A 454 21.45 78.60 108.58
N LEU A 455 21.81 79.24 107.46
CA LEU A 455 22.42 80.56 107.44
C LEU A 455 21.44 81.68 107.80
N GLU A 456 20.21 81.63 107.29
CA GLU A 456 19.15 82.59 107.65
C GLU A 456 18.82 82.55 109.14
N ASN A 457 18.72 81.36 109.74
CA ASN A 457 18.49 81.22 111.18
C ASN A 457 19.66 81.78 112.02
N SER A 458 20.90 81.64 111.55
CA SER A 458 22.10 82.22 112.18
C SER A 458 22.13 83.76 112.12
N ILE A 459 21.71 84.35 110.99
CA ILE A 459 21.64 85.81 110.82
C ILE A 459 20.53 86.42 111.67
N THR A 460 19.38 85.74 111.76
CA THR A 460 18.21 86.20 112.52
C THR A 460 18.49 86.25 114.02
N MET A 461 19.24 85.28 114.58
CA MET A 461 19.69 85.33 115.97
C MET A 461 20.69 86.47 116.24
N ARG A 462 21.68 86.69 115.35
CA ARG A 462 22.70 87.73 115.54
C ARG A 462 22.16 89.15 115.42
N LEU A 463 21.08 89.37 114.66
CA LEU A 463 20.37 90.66 114.59
C LEU A 463 19.51 90.92 115.84
N LYS A 464 18.89 89.89 116.42
CA LYS A 464 18.08 90.01 117.64
C LYS A 464 18.91 90.43 118.86
N ASP A 465 20.13 89.90 119.00
CA ASP A 465 21.03 90.23 120.11
C ASP A 465 21.66 91.63 120.01
N ARG A 466 21.76 92.19 118.81
CA ARG A 466 22.41 93.49 118.57
C ARG A 466 21.46 94.68 118.70
N ILE A 467 20.16 94.48 118.47
CA ILE A 467 19.14 95.54 118.62
C ILE A 467 18.80 95.83 120.10
N ASN A 468 18.96 94.85 121.00
CA ASN A 468 18.65 95.02 122.43
C ASN A 468 19.68 95.84 123.24
N ARG A 469 20.80 96.27 122.65
CA ARG A 469 21.89 96.98 123.38
C ARG A 469 22.06 98.46 123.01
N ILE A 470 21.12 99.08 122.29
CA ILE A 470 21.22 100.48 121.86
C ILE A 470 20.15 101.36 122.54
N PRO A 471 20.49 102.40 123.34
CA PRO A 471 19.62 103.01 124.33
C PRO A 471 18.83 104.23 123.81
N LEU A 472 18.15 104.11 122.66
CA LEU A 472 17.34 105.22 122.10
C LEU A 472 16.00 104.83 121.46
N VAL A 473 15.51 103.59 121.63
CA VAL A 473 14.24 103.11 121.02
C VAL A 473 13.28 102.55 122.08
N ARG A 474 13.08 103.29 123.18
CA ARG A 474 12.08 102.99 124.22
C ARG A 474 10.88 103.94 124.21
N LYS A 475 10.67 104.72 123.13
CA LYS A 475 9.63 105.77 123.11
C LYS A 475 8.80 105.97 121.83
N VAL A 476 8.83 105.08 120.82
CA VAL A 476 8.04 105.30 119.56
C VAL A 476 7.37 104.02 119.00
N SER A 477 6.89 103.10 119.84
CA SER A 477 6.08 101.96 119.34
C SER A 477 4.86 101.68 120.21
N LEU A 478 4.18 102.77 120.60
CA LEU A 478 2.86 102.75 121.25
C LEU A 478 1.79 103.46 120.39
N ALA A 479 2.02 103.59 119.09
CA ALA A 479 1.02 104.09 118.14
C ALA A 479 1.31 103.51 116.74
N ILE A 480 0.69 102.37 116.42
CA ILE A 480 0.14 101.97 115.12
C ILE A 480 -0.57 100.63 115.40
N ILE A 481 -1.81 100.78 115.86
CA ILE A 481 -2.85 99.78 115.80
C ILE A 481 -3.69 100.14 114.57
N LYS A 482 -4.01 99.14 113.74
CA LYS A 482 -5.06 99.11 112.70
C LYS A 482 -4.84 99.93 111.42
N SER A 483 -4.32 99.27 110.39
CA SER A 483 -5.04 99.12 109.11
C SER A 483 -4.60 97.81 108.43
N PHE A 484 -5.53 97.21 107.68
CA PHE A 484 -5.44 95.92 106.96
C PHE A 484 -5.73 94.63 107.74
N SER A 485 -7.03 94.45 107.99
CA SER A 485 -7.70 93.14 107.95
C SER A 485 -8.44 92.99 106.63
N ARG A 486 -7.93 92.12 105.74
CA ARG A 486 -8.70 91.18 104.92
C ARG A 486 -7.77 90.12 104.37
#